data_AF-A0A954WDM4-F1
#
_entry.id   AF-A0A954WDM4-F1
#
_cell.length_a   1.000
_cell.length_b   1.000
_cell.length_c   1.000
_cell.angle_alpha   90.00
_cell.angle_beta   90.00
_cell.angle_gamma   90.00
#
_symmetry.space_group_name_H-M   'P 1'
#
loop_
_entity.id
_entity.type
_entity.pdbx_description
1 polymer ?
#
loop_
_entity_poly.entity_id
_entity_poly.type
_entity_poly.pdbx_seq_one_letter_code
_entity_poly.pdbx_strand_id
1 'polypeptide(L)'
;GDTLLTYGSSRKSGLRAYRLSTDGAEHLWTFNKVADPGSSPVVVDDYVYVQGERRLACVNLEDGSSEWMENLDVDRPRYTSLIAGDGKVIYAFDSILAFAADPADCRELMKGRIDKTGLLAEESIFRSRLNMNELEKTAEGQKEAERLWRNTFNGAGPLNCATPVLANGRLYVRLEDGVACYDLRAK
;
A
#
# COMPACT_ATOMS: atom_id res chain seq x y z
N GLY A 1 7.09 -6.42 -22.74
CA GLY A 1 5.96 -7.26 -23.17
C GLY A 1 4.99 -6.43 -23.97
N ASP A 2 4.03 -7.08 -24.62
CA ASP A 2 2.91 -6.50 -25.35
C ASP A 2 1.61 -6.47 -24.51
N THR A 3 1.68 -6.85 -23.23
CA THR A 3 0.53 -6.87 -22.32
C THR A 3 0.21 -5.48 -21.77
N LEU A 4 -1.04 -5.04 -21.97
CA LEU A 4 -1.63 -3.88 -21.33
C LEU A 4 -2.48 -4.31 -20.14
N LEU A 5 -2.20 -3.74 -18.97
CA LEU A 5 -3.07 -3.85 -17.81
C LEU A 5 -3.96 -2.61 -17.70
N THR A 6 -5.24 -2.82 -17.41
CA THR A 6 -6.18 -1.76 -17.04
C THR A 6 -6.81 -2.08 -15.71
N TYR A 7 -7.11 -1.05 -14.92
CA TYR A 7 -7.77 -1.20 -13.63
C TYR A 7 -9.05 -0.39 -13.56
N GLY A 8 -10.14 -1.07 -13.23
CA GLY A 8 -11.47 -0.50 -13.26
C GLY A 8 -12.00 -0.10 -11.89
N SER A 9 -12.90 0.87 -11.88
CA SER A 9 -13.54 1.43 -10.68
C SER A 9 -14.62 0.55 -10.04
N SER A 10 -14.89 -0.62 -10.61
CA SER A 10 -15.83 -1.62 -10.07
C SER A 10 -15.25 -3.02 -10.17
N ARG A 11 -15.66 -3.94 -9.29
CA ARG A 11 -15.22 -5.35 -9.35
C ARG A 11 -15.59 -6.04 -10.67
N LYS A 12 -16.71 -5.67 -11.30
CA LYS A 12 -17.08 -6.15 -12.64
C LYS A 12 -16.00 -5.81 -13.67
N SER A 13 -15.40 -4.63 -13.55
CA SER A 13 -14.29 -4.24 -14.39
C SER A 13 -12.95 -4.79 -13.93
N GLY A 14 -12.66 -4.73 -12.63
CA GLY A 14 -11.49 -5.34 -12.02
C GLY A 14 -10.15 -4.94 -12.65
N LEU A 15 -9.16 -5.80 -12.44
CA LEU A 15 -7.90 -5.78 -13.17
C LEU A 15 -8.06 -6.61 -14.44
N ARG A 16 -7.66 -6.07 -15.60
CA ARG A 16 -7.77 -6.76 -16.89
C ARG A 16 -6.45 -6.72 -17.62
N ALA A 17 -6.14 -7.81 -18.30
CA ALA A 17 -5.04 -7.85 -19.27
C ALA A 17 -5.56 -7.89 -20.70
N TYR A 18 -4.81 -7.22 -21.56
CA TYR A 18 -4.98 -7.26 -23.00
C TYR A 18 -3.64 -7.51 -23.67
N ARG A 19 -3.61 -8.28 -24.75
CA ARG A 19 -2.47 -8.36 -25.66
C ARG A 19 -2.59 -7.25 -26.69
N LEU A 20 -1.60 -6.38 -26.78
CA LEU A 20 -1.53 -5.32 -27.77
C LEU A 20 -0.86 -5.80 -29.06
N SER A 21 -1.46 -5.47 -30.19
CA SER A 21 -0.85 -5.58 -31.50
C SER A 21 -1.09 -4.30 -32.30
N THR A 22 -0.54 -4.21 -33.50
CA THR A 22 -0.85 -3.12 -34.44
C THR A 22 -2.31 -3.09 -34.86
N ASP A 23 -3.01 -4.22 -34.76
CA ASP A 23 -4.40 -4.38 -35.22
C ASP A 23 -5.42 -4.14 -34.10
N GLY A 24 -4.98 -4.07 -32.84
CA GLY A 24 -5.85 -3.77 -31.71
C GLY A 24 -5.39 -4.36 -30.38
N ALA A 25 -6.34 -4.49 -29.46
CA ALA A 25 -6.14 -5.07 -28.14
C ALA A 25 -7.03 -6.30 -27.96
N GLU A 26 -6.42 -7.47 -27.83
CA GLU A 26 -7.12 -8.73 -27.55
C GLU A 26 -7.29 -8.88 -26.03
N HIS A 27 -8.52 -9.07 -25.55
CA HIS A 27 -8.77 -9.33 -24.13
C HIS A 27 -8.24 -10.71 -23.74
N LEU A 28 -7.43 -10.78 -22.68
CA LEU A 28 -6.86 -12.05 -22.18
C LEU A 28 -7.65 -12.57 -20.99
N TRP A 29 -7.76 -11.77 -19.93
CA TRP A 29 -8.41 -12.18 -18.68
C TRP A 29 -8.93 -10.98 -17.88
N THR A 30 -9.82 -11.25 -16.93
CA THR A 30 -10.31 -10.26 -15.95
C THR A 30 -10.26 -10.85 -14.55
N PHE A 31 -9.50 -10.22 -13.66
CA PHE A 31 -9.51 -10.47 -12.23
C PHE A 31 -10.52 -9.53 -11.54
N ASN A 32 -11.68 -10.08 -11.19
CA ASN A 32 -12.87 -9.32 -10.76
C ASN A 32 -13.05 -9.24 -9.23
N LYS A 33 -11.99 -9.50 -8.45
CA LYS A 33 -12.08 -9.56 -6.97
C LYS A 33 -11.72 -8.25 -6.26
N VAL A 34 -11.10 -7.31 -6.97
CA VAL A 34 -10.65 -6.00 -6.46
C VAL A 34 -10.96 -4.90 -7.46
N ALA A 35 -11.09 -3.66 -6.99
CA ALA A 35 -11.30 -2.49 -7.82
C ALA A 35 -10.89 -1.21 -7.10
N ASP A 36 -10.43 -0.21 -7.84
CA ASP A 36 -10.22 1.14 -7.36
C ASP A 36 -10.36 2.14 -8.52
N PRO A 37 -10.86 3.37 -8.29
CA PRO A 37 -11.08 4.31 -9.39
C PRO A 37 -9.83 5.09 -9.81
N GLY A 38 -8.71 4.99 -9.10
CA GLY A 38 -7.54 5.84 -9.37
C GLY A 38 -6.18 5.28 -8.97
N SER A 39 -6.09 4.03 -8.53
CA SER A 39 -4.81 3.34 -8.33
C SER A 39 -4.33 2.64 -9.59
N SER A 40 -3.03 2.39 -9.65
CA SER A 40 -2.39 1.57 -10.68
C SER A 40 -1.82 0.28 -10.08
N PRO A 41 -1.95 -0.87 -10.77
CA PRO A 41 -1.25 -2.09 -10.40
C PRO A 41 0.24 -1.97 -10.72
N VAL A 42 1.06 -2.84 -10.13
CA VAL A 42 2.48 -2.99 -10.48
C VAL A 42 2.77 -4.42 -10.89
N VAL A 43 3.68 -4.58 -11.86
CA VAL A 43 4.14 -5.88 -12.33
C VAL A 43 5.55 -6.10 -11.82
N VAL A 44 5.79 -7.25 -11.19
CA VAL A 44 7.13 -7.74 -10.84
C VAL A 44 7.23 -9.16 -11.37
N ASP A 45 8.16 -9.37 -12.29
CA ASP A 45 8.30 -10.62 -13.05
C ASP A 45 6.97 -11.04 -13.69
N ASP A 46 6.49 -12.26 -13.42
CA ASP A 46 5.28 -12.84 -13.98
C ASP A 46 4.01 -12.56 -13.14
N TYR A 47 4.09 -11.62 -12.19
CA TYR A 47 3.02 -11.36 -11.23
C TYR A 47 2.60 -9.90 -11.18
N VAL A 48 1.30 -9.68 -11.03
CA VAL A 48 0.67 -8.38 -10.86
C VAL A 48 0.23 -8.21 -9.41
N TYR A 49 0.71 -7.15 -8.78
CA TYR A 49 0.29 -6.74 -7.46
C TYR A 49 -0.69 -5.57 -7.58
N VAL A 50 -1.80 -5.66 -6.88
CA VAL A 50 -2.87 -4.67 -6.97
C VAL A 50 -3.55 -4.46 -5.63
N GLN A 51 -3.84 -3.20 -5.31
CA GLN A 51 -4.65 -2.82 -4.16
C GLN A 51 -5.96 -2.19 -4.64
N GLY A 52 -7.08 -2.66 -4.08
CA GLY A 52 -8.38 -2.05 -4.28
C GLY A 52 -9.35 -2.42 -3.18
N GLU A 53 -10.13 -1.43 -2.74
CA GLU A 53 -10.88 -1.52 -1.49
C GLU A 53 -9.95 -2.00 -0.35
N ARG A 54 -10.43 -2.73 0.65
CA ARG A 54 -9.56 -3.25 1.73
C ARG A 54 -8.77 -4.50 1.33
N ARG A 55 -8.46 -4.70 0.05
CA ARG A 55 -7.80 -5.92 -0.45
C ARG A 55 -6.50 -5.59 -1.16
N LEU A 56 -5.49 -6.41 -0.87
CA LEU A 56 -4.23 -6.50 -1.60
C LEU A 56 -4.15 -7.89 -2.23
N ALA A 57 -3.75 -7.99 -3.49
CA ALA A 57 -3.69 -9.26 -4.19
C ALA A 57 -2.43 -9.40 -5.04
N CYS A 58 -1.94 -10.64 -5.14
CA CYS A 58 -1.01 -11.08 -6.17
C CYS A 58 -1.76 -11.93 -7.19
N VAL A 59 -1.61 -11.58 -8.46
CA VAL A 59 -2.33 -12.15 -9.58
C VAL A 59 -1.31 -12.60 -10.62
N ASN A 60 -1.45 -13.83 -11.10
CA ASN A 60 -0.63 -14.35 -12.19
C ASN A 60 -0.86 -13.53 -13.47
N LEU A 61 0.19 -13.02 -14.09
CA LEU A 61 0.09 -12.17 -15.28
C LEU A 61 -0.41 -12.93 -16.51
N GLU A 62 -0.13 -14.24 -16.60
CA GLU A 62 -0.46 -15.06 -17.76
C GLU A 62 -1.97 -15.31 -17.85
N ASP A 63 -2.60 -15.72 -16.75
CA ASP A 63 -3.98 -16.22 -16.75
C ASP A 63 -4.95 -15.44 -15.84
N GLY A 64 -4.46 -14.50 -15.05
CA GLY A 64 -5.27 -13.70 -14.12
C GLY A 64 -5.73 -14.45 -12.88
N SER A 65 -5.17 -15.64 -12.61
CA SER A 65 -5.45 -16.41 -11.39
C SER A 65 -4.88 -15.72 -10.15
N SER A 66 -5.51 -15.98 -8.99
CA SER A 66 -5.08 -15.40 -7.72
C SER A 66 -4.05 -16.32 -7.08
N GLU A 67 -2.86 -15.80 -6.80
CA GLU A 67 -1.87 -16.53 -5.99
C GLU A 67 -2.20 -16.37 -4.51
N TRP A 68 -2.41 -15.13 -4.07
CA TRP A 68 -2.88 -14.81 -2.73
C TRP A 68 -3.72 -13.53 -2.68
N MET A 69 -4.43 -13.34 -1.57
CA MET A 69 -5.19 -12.13 -1.28
C MET A 69 -5.26 -11.88 0.22
N GLU A 70 -4.94 -10.65 0.62
CA GLU A 70 -4.96 -10.22 2.01
C GLU A 70 -5.94 -9.07 2.22
N ASN A 71 -6.46 -8.97 3.45
CA ASN A 71 -7.25 -7.81 3.86
C ASN A 71 -6.36 -6.79 4.56
N LEU A 72 -6.48 -5.54 4.14
CA LEU A 72 -5.80 -4.42 4.78
C LEU A 72 -6.64 -3.86 5.91
N ASP A 73 -6.02 -3.71 7.08
CA ASP A 73 -6.61 -3.03 8.22
C ASP A 73 -6.42 -1.50 8.12
N VAL A 74 -7.16 -0.91 7.17
CA VAL A 74 -7.15 0.53 6.87
C VAL A 74 -8.57 0.99 6.53
N ASP A 75 -8.94 2.22 6.85
CA ASP A 75 -10.29 2.71 6.60
C ASP A 75 -10.41 3.34 5.20
N ARG A 76 -11.26 2.75 4.35
CA ARG A 76 -11.59 3.24 3.00
C ARG A 76 -10.37 3.60 2.13
N PRO A 77 -9.39 2.69 1.97
CA PRO A 77 -8.22 2.94 1.14
C PRO A 77 -8.62 3.15 -0.32
N ARG A 78 -8.18 4.26 -0.93
CA ARG A 78 -8.46 4.60 -2.32
C ARG A 78 -7.31 5.39 -2.95
N TYR A 79 -7.24 5.34 -4.28
CA TYR A 79 -6.41 6.26 -5.08
C TYR A 79 -4.91 6.18 -4.79
N THR A 80 -4.46 5.04 -4.27
CA THR A 80 -3.07 4.83 -3.89
C THR A 80 -2.49 3.75 -4.78
N SER A 81 -1.59 4.14 -5.67
CA SER A 81 -0.85 3.19 -6.50
C SER A 81 0.23 2.50 -5.67
N LEU A 82 0.45 1.22 -5.96
CA LEU A 82 1.61 0.50 -5.46
C LEU A 82 2.87 0.98 -6.19
N ILE A 83 4.03 0.82 -5.56
CA ILE A 83 5.33 0.92 -6.24
C ILE A 83 6.14 -0.33 -5.94
N ALA A 84 7.05 -0.69 -6.84
CA ALA A 84 7.90 -1.86 -6.67
C ALA A 84 9.37 -1.55 -6.99
N GLY A 85 10.27 -2.29 -6.35
CA GLY A 85 11.71 -2.23 -6.60
C GLY A 85 12.47 -3.15 -5.67
N ASP A 86 13.57 -3.72 -6.17
CA ASP A 86 14.45 -4.62 -5.39
C ASP A 86 13.69 -5.80 -4.74
N GLY A 87 12.79 -6.43 -5.50
CA GLY A 87 11.97 -7.56 -5.04
C GLY A 87 10.96 -7.21 -3.95
N LYS A 88 10.58 -5.93 -3.80
CA LYS A 88 9.63 -5.44 -2.80
C LYS A 88 8.51 -4.69 -3.47
N VAL A 89 7.33 -4.75 -2.89
CA VAL A 89 6.19 -3.90 -3.23
C VAL A 89 5.86 -3.04 -2.03
N ILE A 90 5.59 -1.75 -2.27
CA ILE A 90 5.30 -0.75 -1.24
C ILE A 90 3.91 -0.18 -1.49
N TYR A 91 3.13 -0.14 -0.42
CA TYR A 91 1.82 0.47 -0.32
C TYR A 91 1.87 1.62 0.70
N ALA A 92 1.36 2.80 0.32
CA ALA A 92 1.46 4.02 1.11
C ALA A 92 0.11 4.75 1.20
N PHE A 93 -0.67 4.44 2.23
CA PHE A 93 -1.94 5.09 2.55
C PHE A 93 -1.85 5.69 3.95
N ASP A 94 -2.56 5.16 4.96
CA ASP A 94 -2.43 5.59 6.37
C ASP A 94 -1.09 5.19 7.02
N SER A 95 -0.43 4.20 6.42
CA SER A 95 0.87 3.66 6.82
C SER A 95 1.69 3.33 5.58
N ILE A 96 2.99 3.14 5.77
CA ILE A 96 3.86 2.51 4.78
C ILE A 96 3.89 1.02 5.10
N LEU A 97 3.47 0.20 4.15
CA LEU A 97 3.61 -1.25 4.17
C LEU A 97 4.54 -1.65 3.02
N ALA A 98 5.64 -2.32 3.33
CA ALA A 98 6.49 -2.99 2.36
C ALA A 98 6.42 -4.50 2.56
N PHE A 99 6.23 -5.24 1.48
CA PHE A 99 6.18 -6.70 1.48
C PHE A 99 7.01 -7.27 0.33
N ALA A 100 7.39 -8.53 0.45
CA ALA A 100 8.13 -9.21 -0.61
C ALA A 100 7.26 -9.32 -1.87
N ALA A 101 7.85 -9.07 -3.04
CA ALA A 101 7.25 -9.41 -4.32
C ALA A 101 7.37 -10.93 -4.53
N ASP A 102 6.59 -11.69 -3.78
CA ASP A 102 6.62 -13.15 -3.74
C ASP A 102 5.20 -13.69 -4.03
N PRO A 103 5.03 -14.61 -5.00
CA PRO A 103 3.73 -15.23 -5.25
C PRO A 103 3.33 -16.24 -4.17
N ALA A 104 4.24 -16.71 -3.31
CA ALA A 104 3.88 -17.69 -2.28
C ALA A 104 3.01 -17.10 -1.17
N ASP A 105 3.28 -15.86 -0.76
CA ASP A 105 2.57 -15.16 0.30
C ASP A 105 2.80 -13.63 0.27
N CYS A 106 2.00 -12.91 1.06
CA CYS A 106 2.23 -11.48 1.31
C CYS A 106 3.18 -11.30 2.51
N ARG A 107 4.43 -11.75 2.40
CA ARG A 107 5.41 -11.61 3.49
C ARG A 107 5.76 -10.16 3.78
N GLU A 108 5.25 -9.64 4.90
CA GLU A 108 5.56 -8.30 5.40
C GLU A 108 7.06 -8.17 5.71
N LEU A 109 7.67 -7.10 5.19
CA LEU A 109 9.06 -6.74 5.44
C LEU A 109 9.18 -5.52 6.35
N MET A 110 8.23 -4.60 6.26
CA MET A 110 8.16 -3.40 7.09
C MET A 110 6.73 -2.87 7.11
N LYS A 111 6.27 -2.43 8.29
CA LYS A 111 5.04 -1.66 8.44
C LYS A 111 5.26 -0.53 9.44
N GLY A 112 4.96 0.71 9.03
CA GLY A 112 5.20 1.87 9.87
C GLY A 112 4.24 3.02 9.60
N ARG A 113 3.98 3.81 10.64
CA ARG A 113 3.23 5.07 10.56
C ARG A 113 4.19 6.24 10.51
N ILE A 114 3.76 7.32 9.87
CA ILE A 114 4.47 8.60 9.86
C ILE A 114 3.74 9.54 10.82
N ASP A 115 4.44 10.06 11.84
CA ASP A 115 3.87 11.10 12.72
C ASP A 115 3.98 12.51 12.13
N LYS A 116 3.46 13.51 12.83
CA LYS A 116 3.52 14.93 12.42
C LYS A 116 4.93 15.50 12.26
N THR A 117 5.94 14.85 12.82
CA THR A 117 7.34 15.27 12.67
C THR A 117 8.00 14.66 11.42
N GLY A 118 7.28 13.76 10.72
CA GLY A 118 7.82 13.00 9.61
C GLY A 118 8.62 11.78 10.07
N LEU A 119 8.49 11.33 11.31
CA LEU A 119 9.13 10.10 11.76
C LEU A 119 8.32 8.90 11.25
N LEU A 120 8.94 8.07 10.41
CA LEU A 120 8.45 6.73 10.08
C LEU A 120 8.96 5.73 11.11
N ALA A 121 8.05 5.06 11.82
CA ALA A 121 8.38 3.99 12.75
C ALA A 121 7.24 2.97 12.87
N GLU A 122 7.56 1.79 13.40
CA GLU A 122 6.53 0.83 13.81
C GLU A 122 5.58 1.44 14.84
N GLU A 123 4.33 1.00 14.82
CA GLU A 123 3.29 1.41 15.77
C GLU A 123 3.71 1.18 17.24
N SER A 124 4.43 0.09 17.51
CA SER A 124 4.98 -0.26 18.82
C SER A 124 5.86 0.86 19.42
N ILE A 125 6.66 1.54 18.59
CA ILE A 125 7.53 2.64 19.00
C ILE A 125 6.71 3.85 19.46
N PHE A 126 5.65 4.20 18.73
CA PHE A 126 4.76 5.28 19.12
C PHE A 126 3.98 4.93 20.38
N ARG A 127 3.49 3.70 20.50
CA ARG A 127 2.79 3.22 21.70
C ARG A 127 3.67 3.31 22.94
N SER A 128 4.95 2.93 22.83
CA SER A 128 5.92 3.07 23.91
C SER A 128 6.17 4.54 24.28
N ARG A 129 6.44 5.41 23.30
CA ARG A 129 6.69 6.85 23.55
C ARG A 129 5.52 7.58 24.21
N LEU A 130 4.29 7.18 23.86
CA LEU A 130 3.06 7.77 24.39
C LEU A 130 2.56 7.08 25.66
N ASN A 131 3.32 6.11 26.20
CA ASN A 131 2.98 5.35 27.39
C ASN A 131 1.59 4.67 27.32
N MET A 132 1.22 4.17 26.14
CA MET A 132 -0.15 3.69 25.87
C MET A 132 -0.56 2.53 26.78
N ASN A 133 0.35 1.58 27.01
CA ASN A 133 0.05 0.40 27.84
C ASN A 133 -0.30 0.76 29.29
N GLU A 134 0.21 1.88 29.83
CA GLU A 134 -0.15 2.34 31.18
C GLU A 134 -1.46 3.14 31.16
N LEU A 135 -1.65 4.01 30.17
CA LEU A 135 -2.87 4.80 30.02
C LEU A 135 -4.10 3.91 29.81
N GLU A 136 -4.01 2.89 28.97
CA GLU A 136 -5.15 2.04 28.59
C GLU A 136 -5.67 1.13 29.73
N LYS A 137 -5.01 1.12 30.91
CA LYS A 137 -5.43 0.35 32.10
C LYS A 137 -6.69 0.88 32.79
N THR A 138 -7.07 2.14 32.55
CA THR A 138 -8.28 2.76 33.12
C THR A 138 -9.19 3.32 32.04
N ALA A 139 -10.48 3.48 32.32
CA ALA A 139 -11.43 4.05 31.36
C ALA A 139 -11.10 5.51 31.02
N GLU A 140 -10.64 6.29 31.99
CA GLU A 140 -10.18 7.67 31.79
C GLU A 140 -8.89 7.70 30.96
N GLY A 141 -7.96 6.80 31.24
CA GLY A 141 -6.70 6.72 30.53
C GLY A 141 -6.86 6.20 29.09
N GLN A 142 -7.85 5.35 28.79
CA GLN A 142 -8.20 5.00 27.41
C GLN A 142 -8.63 6.23 26.59
N LYS A 143 -9.45 7.11 27.16
CA LYS A 143 -9.83 8.38 26.50
C LYS A 143 -8.62 9.28 26.25
N GLU A 144 -7.67 9.30 27.18
CA GLU A 144 -6.43 10.03 27.03
C GLU A 144 -5.52 9.41 25.96
N ALA A 145 -5.36 8.08 25.95
CA ALA A 145 -4.60 7.33 24.95
C ALA A 145 -5.15 7.61 23.54
N GLU A 146 -6.47 7.54 23.36
CA GLU A 146 -7.12 7.90 22.09
C GLU A 146 -6.85 9.36 21.69
N ARG A 147 -6.90 10.29 22.64
CA ARG A 147 -6.60 11.71 22.39
C ARG A 147 -5.16 11.90 21.92
N LEU A 148 -4.20 11.29 22.61
CA LEU A 148 -2.78 11.35 22.25
C LEU A 148 -2.52 10.69 20.89
N TRP A 149 -3.15 9.56 20.61
CA TRP A 149 -3.04 8.87 19.33
C TRP A 149 -3.54 9.75 18.18
N ARG A 150 -4.75 10.32 18.31
CA ARG A 150 -5.30 11.26 17.32
C ARG A 150 -4.41 12.49 17.16
N ASN A 151 -3.90 13.06 18.25
CA ASN A 151 -3.03 14.23 18.17
C ASN A 151 -1.72 13.93 17.43
N THR A 152 -1.24 12.69 17.50
CA THR A 152 -0.01 12.24 16.85
C THR A 152 -0.20 12.01 15.35
N PHE A 153 -1.35 11.45 14.93
CA PHE A 153 -1.53 10.97 13.56
C PHE A 153 -2.59 11.71 12.72
N ASN A 154 -3.51 12.47 13.30
CA ASN A 154 -4.47 13.24 12.49
C ASN A 154 -3.74 14.30 11.67
N GLY A 155 -3.85 14.22 10.35
CA GLY A 155 -3.11 15.08 9.40
C GLY A 155 -1.64 14.66 9.20
N ALA A 156 -1.21 13.53 9.79
CA ALA A 156 0.07 12.93 9.50
C ALA A 156 -0.09 11.77 8.51
N GLY A 157 1.03 11.23 8.04
CA GLY A 157 1.03 10.15 7.07
C GLY A 157 1.27 10.59 5.63
N PRO A 158 1.38 9.61 4.72
CA PRO A 158 1.32 9.85 3.28
C PRO A 158 0.10 10.70 2.89
N LEU A 159 0.31 11.65 1.99
CA LEU A 159 -0.76 12.46 1.43
C LEU A 159 -1.66 11.59 0.55
N ASN A 160 -2.97 11.72 0.75
CA ASN A 160 -3.96 11.04 -0.08
C ASN A 160 -3.77 11.36 -1.58
N CYS A 161 -3.92 10.34 -2.42
CA CYS A 161 -3.74 10.44 -3.88
C CYS A 161 -2.31 10.80 -4.31
N ALA A 162 -1.31 10.76 -3.42
CA ALA A 162 0.09 10.98 -3.78
C ALA A 162 0.85 9.66 -3.72
N THR A 163 1.22 9.14 -4.90
CA THR A 163 2.04 7.93 -4.98
C THR A 163 3.49 8.26 -4.57
N PRO A 164 4.11 7.50 -3.65
CA PRO A 164 5.50 7.73 -3.27
C PRO A 164 6.47 7.39 -4.41
N VAL A 165 7.73 7.84 -4.29
CA VAL A 165 8.79 7.55 -5.26
C VAL A 165 9.91 6.77 -4.59
N LEU A 166 10.37 5.70 -5.23
CA LEU A 166 11.59 4.99 -4.86
C LEU A 166 12.72 5.40 -5.81
N ALA A 167 13.78 5.98 -5.27
CA ALA A 167 14.96 6.36 -6.05
C ALA A 167 16.24 6.19 -5.22
N ASN A 168 17.25 5.52 -5.80
CA ASN A 168 18.56 5.32 -5.17
C ASN A 168 18.50 4.74 -3.74
N GLY A 169 17.58 3.80 -3.51
CA GLY A 169 17.36 3.17 -2.21
C GLY A 169 16.66 4.07 -1.18
N ARG A 170 16.08 5.20 -1.61
CA ARG A 170 15.32 6.12 -0.75
C ARG A 170 13.86 6.18 -1.16
N LEU A 171 12.98 6.20 -0.17
CA LEU A 171 11.54 6.41 -0.34
C LEU A 171 11.20 7.88 -0.08
N TYR A 172 10.63 8.54 -1.08
CA TYR A 172 10.14 9.91 -1.00
C TYR A 172 8.62 9.88 -0.88
N VAL A 173 8.11 10.42 0.22
CA VAL A 173 6.67 10.41 0.54
C VAL A 173 6.19 11.84 0.65
N ARG A 174 5.18 12.20 -0.13
CA ARG A 174 4.48 13.48 0.04
C ARG A 174 3.66 13.42 1.33
N LEU A 175 3.80 14.43 2.19
CA LEU A 175 2.97 14.67 3.36
C LEU A 175 2.07 15.88 3.07
N GLU A 176 1.15 16.20 3.99
CA GLU A 176 0.29 17.39 3.88
C GLU A 176 1.13 18.67 3.66
N ASP A 177 2.07 18.93 4.57
CA ASP A 177 2.86 20.17 4.58
C ASP A 177 4.29 20.02 4.03
N GLY A 178 4.64 18.88 3.42
CA GLY A 178 6.03 18.64 3.02
C GLY A 178 6.31 17.36 2.25
N VAL A 179 7.59 17.00 2.21
CA VAL A 179 8.08 15.74 1.64
C VAL A 179 9.04 15.12 2.66
N ALA A 180 8.79 13.86 3.02
CA ALA A 180 9.71 13.05 3.80
C ALA A 180 10.57 12.17 2.89
N CYS A 181 11.80 11.89 3.33
CA CYS A 181 12.74 11.02 2.65
C CYS A 181 13.26 9.98 3.65
N TYR A 182 13.02 8.71 3.37
CA TYR A 182 13.46 7.58 4.19
C TYR A 182 14.51 6.76 3.46
N ASP A 183 15.59 6.40 4.14
CA ASP A 183 16.61 5.50 3.59
C ASP A 183 16.17 4.05 3.81
N LEU A 184 15.95 3.31 2.73
CA LEU A 184 15.53 1.91 2.77
C LEU A 184 16.71 0.94 2.59
N ARG A 185 17.94 1.47 2.41
CA ARG A 185 19.12 0.63 2.27
C ARG A 185 19.42 -0.03 3.62
N ALA A 186 19.79 -1.31 3.58
CA ALA A 186 20.27 -2.00 4.76
C ALA A 186 21.44 -1.23 5.39
N LYS A 187 21.48 -1.20 6.72
CA LYS A 187 22.71 -0.84 7.45
C LYS A 187 23.66 -2.03 7.48
#